data_AF-Q4U4S8-F1
#
_entry.id   AF-Q4U4S8-F1
#
_cell.length_a   1.000
_cell.length_b   1.000
_cell.length_c   1.000
_cell.angle_alpha   90.00
_cell.angle_beta   90.00
_cell.angle_gamma   90.00
#
_symmetry.space_group_name_H-M   'P 1'
#
loop_
_entity.id
_entity.type
_entity.pdbx_description
1 polymer ?
#
loop_
_entity_poly.entity_id
_entity_poly.type
_entity_poly.pdbx_seq_one_letter_code
_entity_poly.pdbx_strand_id
1 'polypeptide(L)'
;MTIQTIRKKRPLPAKELAAMYDVSVRTIQRWASQTRKDWIDEQATLRESIRAYHDDEGHTWPQTAEHFGMSQDAVRSRCYRARKERAAEAKAARPE
;
A
#
# COMPACT_ATOMS: atom_id res chain seq x y z
N MET A 1 25.94 2.42 7.37
CA MET A 1 25.13 3.48 6.72
C MET A 1 23.69 3.03 6.63
N THR A 2 22.78 3.66 7.38
CA THR A 2 21.34 3.39 7.31
C THR A 2 20.79 4.12 6.10
N ILE A 3 20.30 3.38 5.11
CA ILE A 3 19.87 3.95 3.84
C ILE A 3 18.42 4.41 4.00
N GLN A 4 18.21 5.72 3.99
CA GLN A 4 16.87 6.29 4.02
C GLN A 4 16.20 6.08 2.66
N THR A 5 15.16 5.25 2.61
CA THR A 5 14.35 5.06 1.42
C THR A 5 13.33 6.18 1.33
N ILE A 6 13.39 6.97 0.26
CA ILE A 6 12.44 8.00 -0.08
C ILE A 6 11.29 7.29 -0.82
N ARG A 7 10.17 7.05 -0.13
CA ARG A 7 8.96 6.37 -0.66
C ARG A 7 8.22 7.18 -1.73
N LYS A 8 8.94 7.70 -2.73
CA LYS A 8 8.38 8.49 -3.82
C LYS A 8 8.93 7.97 -5.15
N LYS A 9 8.07 7.99 -6.18
CA LYS A 9 8.53 7.73 -7.55
C LYS A 9 9.57 8.79 -7.91
N ARG A 10 10.62 8.36 -8.61
CA ARG A 10 11.68 9.27 -9.04
C ARG A 10 11.09 10.29 -10.01
N PRO A 11 11.34 11.60 -9.84
CA PRO A 11 10.86 12.62 -10.77
C PRO A 11 11.63 12.58 -12.10
N LEU A 12 12.86 12.03 -12.09
CA LEU A 12 13.75 11.95 -13.24
C LEU A 12 14.33 10.52 -13.37
N PRO A 13 14.88 10.17 -14.55
CA PRO A 13 15.59 8.92 -14.75
C PRO A 13 16.74 8.73 -13.76
N ALA A 14 16.97 7.48 -13.36
CA ALA A 14 18.00 7.16 -12.36
C ALA A 14 19.42 7.56 -12.79
N LYS A 15 19.70 7.58 -14.11
CA LYS A 15 20.99 7.99 -14.67
C LYS A 15 21.25 9.48 -14.49
N GLU A 16 20.22 10.31 -14.72
CA GLU A 16 20.32 11.76 -14.55
C GLU A 16 20.49 12.12 -13.07
N LEU A 17 19.71 11.48 -12.20
CA LEU A 17 19.85 11.66 -10.75
C LEU A 17 21.23 11.20 -10.25
N ALA A 18 21.75 10.06 -10.75
CA ALA A 18 23.08 9.59 -10.42
C ALA A 18 24.17 10.61 -10.79
N ALA A 19 24.08 11.21 -11.98
CA ALA A 19 25.01 12.25 -12.41
C ALA A 19 24.89 13.54 -11.58
N MET A 20 23.66 13.99 -11.27
CA MET A 20 23.44 15.20 -10.47
C MET A 20 23.89 15.08 -9.01
N TYR A 21 23.71 13.90 -8.41
CA TYR A 21 24.07 13.66 -7.00
C TYR A 21 25.46 13.03 -6.83
N ASP A 22 26.19 12.79 -7.92
CA ASP A 22 27.49 12.11 -7.93
C ASP A 22 27.48 10.76 -7.16
N VAL A 23 26.48 9.92 -7.48
CA VAL A 23 26.34 8.59 -6.86
C VAL A 23 26.03 7.53 -7.92
N SER A 24 26.25 6.27 -7.57
CA SER A 24 25.88 5.17 -8.47
C SER A 24 24.37 5.12 -8.75
N VAL A 25 24.00 4.69 -9.97
CA VAL A 25 22.60 4.42 -10.34
C VAL A 25 21.92 3.45 -9.35
N ARG A 26 22.68 2.48 -8.84
CA ARG A 26 22.21 1.52 -7.83
C ARG A 26 21.85 2.19 -6.51
N THR A 27 22.60 3.21 -6.10
CA THR A 27 22.31 4.02 -4.91
C THR A 27 20.96 4.74 -5.06
N ILE A 28 20.74 5.40 -6.20
CA ILE A 28 19.46 6.08 -6.49
C ILE A 28 18.28 5.10 -6.50
N GLN A 29 18.44 3.93 -7.13
CA GLN A 29 17.43 2.88 -7.11
C GLN A 29 17.11 2.42 -5.69
N ARG A 30 18.13 2.28 -4.85
CA ARG A 30 17.97 1.86 -3.46
C ARG A 30 17.24 2.90 -2.63
N TRP A 31 17.53 4.18 -2.81
CA TRP A 31 16.79 5.26 -2.17
C TRP A 31 15.31 5.26 -2.58
N ALA A 32 15.00 5.02 -3.84
CA ALA A 32 13.60 4.99 -4.31
C ALA A 32 12.89 3.64 -4.05
N SER A 33 13.58 2.65 -3.49
CA SER A 33 13.01 1.32 -3.27
C SER A 33 12.05 1.35 -2.10
N GLN A 34 10.89 0.71 -2.26
CA GLN A 34 9.95 0.48 -1.17
C GLN A 34 10.43 -0.68 -0.30
N THR A 35 10.40 -0.50 1.02
CA THR A 35 10.69 -1.62 1.93
C THR A 35 9.50 -2.58 1.97
N ARG A 36 9.76 -3.86 2.27
CA ARG A 36 8.69 -4.86 2.43
C ARG A 36 7.69 -4.44 3.52
N LYS A 37 8.17 -3.89 4.63
CA LYS A 37 7.32 -3.42 5.73
C LYS A 37 6.35 -2.35 5.25
N ASP A 38 6.87 -1.32 4.58
CA ASP A 38 6.04 -0.23 4.08
C ASP A 38 5.01 -0.71 3.05
N TRP A 39 5.40 -1.64 2.17
CA TRP A 39 4.45 -2.25 1.23
C TRP A 39 3.32 -3.00 1.94
N ILE A 40 3.63 -3.77 3.00
CA ILE A 40 2.61 -4.48 3.80
C ILE A 40 1.67 -3.47 4.47
N ASP A 41 2.21 -2.40 5.06
CA ASP A 41 1.45 -1.35 5.74
C ASP A 41 0.51 -0.61 4.74
N GLU A 42 0.99 -0.30 3.54
CA GLU A 42 0.18 0.29 2.47
C GLU A 42 -0.92 -0.66 1.99
N GLN A 43 -0.61 -1.96 1.84
CA GLN A 43 -1.63 -2.95 1.47
C GLN A 43 -2.68 -3.14 2.57
N ALA A 44 -2.31 -3.08 3.84
CA ALA A 44 -3.28 -3.10 4.95
C ALA A 44 -4.19 -1.88 4.90
N THR A 45 -3.61 -0.69 4.76
CA THR A 45 -4.35 0.58 4.64
C THR A 45 -5.34 0.56 3.48
N LEU A 46 -4.90 0.10 2.30
CA LEU A 46 -5.76 -0.02 1.12
C LEU A 46 -6.92 -1.00 1.33
N ARG A 47 -6.70 -2.11 2.02
CA ARG A 47 -7.76 -3.09 2.27
C ARG A 47 -8.79 -2.54 3.24
N GLU A 48 -8.34 -1.84 4.29
CA GLU A 48 -9.23 -1.16 5.22
C GLU A 48 -10.00 -0.01 4.56
N SER A 49 -9.39 0.77 3.65
CA SER A 49 -10.11 1.81 2.91
C SER A 49 -11.20 1.23 2.00
N ILE A 50 -10.92 0.13 1.31
CA ILE A 50 -11.92 -0.57 0.49
C ILE A 50 -13.06 -1.08 1.38
N ARG A 51 -12.73 -1.66 2.53
CA ARG A 51 -13.73 -2.18 3.48
C ARG A 51 -14.58 -1.04 4.04
N ALA A 52 -14.00 0.07 4.48
CA ALA A 52 -14.73 1.21 5.00
C ALA A 52 -15.67 1.82 3.93
N TYR A 53 -15.16 2.05 2.72
CA TYR A 53 -15.97 2.59 1.63
C TYR A 53 -17.16 1.71 1.25
N HIS A 54 -16.99 0.39 1.28
CA HIS A 54 -18.08 -0.54 0.97
C HIS A 54 -19.01 -0.79 2.17
N ASP A 55 -18.46 -1.21 3.31
CA ASP A 55 -19.23 -1.70 4.47
C ASP A 55 -19.73 -0.57 5.37
N ASP A 56 -18.90 0.45 5.62
CA ASP A 56 -19.24 1.53 6.56
C ASP A 56 -20.05 2.63 5.86
N GLU A 57 -19.72 2.95 4.61
CA GLU A 57 -20.44 3.96 3.81
C GLU A 57 -21.58 3.36 2.96
N GLY A 58 -21.65 2.03 2.82
CA GLY A 58 -22.78 1.33 2.18
C GLY A 58 -22.76 1.33 0.64
N HIS A 59 -21.62 1.61 0.01
CA HIS A 59 -21.51 1.60 -1.46
C HIS A 59 -21.62 0.20 -2.06
N THR A 60 -22.13 0.14 -3.29
CA THR A 60 -22.21 -1.13 -4.02
C THR A 60 -20.84 -1.59 -4.54
N TRP A 61 -20.69 -2.88 -4.84
CA TRP A 61 -19.45 -3.43 -5.42
C TRP A 61 -19.01 -2.76 -6.74
N PRO A 62 -19.91 -2.46 -7.70
CA PRO A 62 -19.52 -1.72 -8.90
C PRO A 62 -18.96 -0.33 -8.59
N GLN A 63 -19.61 0.44 -7.70
CA GLN A 63 -19.15 1.78 -7.30
C GLN A 63 -17.79 1.71 -6.58
N THR A 64 -17.61 0.70 -5.73
CA THR A 64 -16.33 0.47 -5.04
C THR A 64 -15.23 0.13 -6.05
N ALA A 65 -15.51 -0.74 -7.01
CA ALA A 65 -14.56 -1.11 -8.06
C ALA A 65 -14.13 0.10 -8.90
N GLU A 66 -15.09 0.96 -9.27
CA GLU A 66 -14.85 2.20 -9.99
C GLU A 66 -14.01 3.19 -9.16
N HIS A 67 -14.38 3.42 -7.89
CA HIS A 67 -13.67 4.34 -6.99
C HIS A 67 -12.19 3.99 -6.83
N PHE A 68 -11.85 2.70 -6.72
CA PHE A 68 -10.48 2.24 -6.54
C PHE A 68 -9.76 1.89 -7.86
N GLY A 69 -10.43 2.01 -9.01
CA GLY A 69 -9.85 1.67 -10.31
C GLY A 69 -9.44 0.19 -10.43
N MET A 70 -10.23 -0.72 -9.84
CA MET A 70 -9.96 -2.17 -9.79
C MET A 70 -11.15 -2.97 -10.32
N SER A 71 -10.95 -4.27 -10.57
CA SER A 71 -12.08 -5.17 -10.86
C SER A 71 -12.92 -5.44 -9.61
N GLN A 72 -14.19 -5.83 -9.80
CA GLN A 72 -15.09 -6.17 -8.69
C GLN A 72 -14.54 -7.31 -7.82
N ASP A 73 -13.96 -8.34 -8.42
CA ASP A 73 -13.37 -9.46 -7.66
C ASP A 73 -12.16 -9.02 -6.83
N ALA A 74 -11.36 -8.10 -7.39
CA ALA A 74 -10.19 -7.55 -6.75
C ALA A 74 -10.56 -6.73 -5.49
N VAL A 75 -11.64 -5.94 -5.53
CA VAL A 75 -12.13 -5.21 -4.34
C VAL A 75 -12.80 -6.13 -3.33
N ARG A 76 -13.60 -7.11 -3.78
CA ARG A 76 -14.24 -8.11 -2.90
C ARG A 76 -13.22 -8.90 -2.09
N SER A 77 -12.22 -9.48 -2.77
CA SER A 77 -11.15 -10.24 -2.12
C SER A 77 -10.40 -9.42 -1.06
N ARG A 78 -10.11 -8.15 -1.38
CA ARG A 78 -9.46 -7.21 -0.45
C ARG A 78 -10.33 -6.87 0.75
N CYS A 79 -11.60 -6.56 0.51
CA CYS A 79 -12.57 -6.28 1.56
C CYS A 79 -12.73 -7.46 2.53
N TYR A 80 -12.92 -8.68 2.00
CA TYR A 80 -13.01 -9.88 2.84
C TYR A 80 -11.74 -10.12 3.67
N ARG A 81 -10.57 -9.79 3.13
CA ARG A 81 -9.32 -9.91 3.88
C ARG A 81 -9.21 -8.89 5.00
N ALA A 82 -9.61 -7.64 4.77
CA ALA A 82 -9.71 -6.61 5.82
C ALA A 82 -10.66 -7.05 6.95
N ARG A 83 -11.84 -7.59 6.61
CA ARG A 83 -12.77 -8.14 7.62
C ARG A 83 -12.11 -9.21 8.51
N LYS A 84 -11.33 -10.12 7.91
CA LYS A 84 -10.60 -11.16 8.66
C LYS A 84 -9.52 -10.57 9.55
N GLU A 85 -8.80 -9.55 9.09
CA GLU A 85 -7.76 -8.89 9.88
C GLU A 85 -8.34 -8.14 11.08
N ARG A 86 -9.40 -7.36 10.88
CA ARG A 86 -10.19 -6.74 11.98
C ARG A 86 -10.67 -7.76 13.00
N ALA A 87 -11.20 -8.89 12.55
CA ALA A 87 -11.66 -9.95 13.45
C ALA A 87 -10.49 -10.58 14.24
N ALA A 88 -9.33 -10.76 13.60
CA ALA A 88 -8.12 -11.24 14.26
C ALA A 88 -7.56 -10.23 15.27
N GLU A 89 -7.55 -8.95 14.94
CA GLU A 89 -7.15 -7.85 15.84
C GLU A 89 -8.10 -7.75 17.04
N ALA A 90 -9.42 -7.80 16.82
CA ALA A 90 -10.41 -7.79 17.90
C ALA A 90 -10.26 -9.00 18.82
N LYS A 91 -9.97 -10.18 18.25
CA LYS A 91 -9.66 -11.38 19.03
C LYS A 91 -8.36 -11.23 19.83
N ALA A 92 -7.32 -10.67 19.25
CA ALA A 92 -6.05 -10.45 19.93
C ALA A 92 -6.15 -9.39 21.04
N ALA A 93 -7.00 -8.37 20.87
CA ALA A 93 -7.23 -7.29 21.83
C ALA A 93 -8.07 -7.71 23.04
N ARG A 94 -8.76 -8.86 22.96
CA ARG A 94 -9.49 -9.46 24.08
C ARG A 94 -8.69 -10.65 24.60
N PRO A 95 -7.65 -10.44 25.43
CA PRO A 95 -6.99 -11.55 26.11
C PRO A 95 -7.98 -12.19 27.09
N GLU A 96 -8.08 -13.52 27.02
CA GLU A 96 -8.83 -14.36 27.97
C GLU A 96 -8.23 -14.28 29.38
#